data_AF-A0A7S2NAW0-F1
#
_entry.id   AF-A0A7S2NAW0-F1
#
_cell.length_a   1.000
_cell.length_b   1.000
_cell.length_c   1.000
_cell.angle_alpha   90.00
_cell.angle_beta   90.00
_cell.angle_gamma   90.00
#
_symmetry.space_group_name_H-M   'P 1'
#
loop_
_entity.id
_entity.type
_entity.pdbx_description
1 polymer ?
#
loop_
_entity_poly.entity_id
_entity_poly.type
_entity_poly.pdbx_seq_one_letter_code
_entity_poly.pdbx_strand_id
1 'polypeptide(L)'
;PAGATTGLRILVCQTAAVRPTVGENVERWRLILEQYCEEDRVDIVQFPESAFSRYFFRDFADAKPSLEVDGAAGGPVFDFLSALAKRLRAYVVCGFMQRMNGVPEEDLNPTHCHNS
;
A
#
# COMPACT_ATOMS: atom_id res chain seq x y z
N PRO A 1 6.64 31.96 -19.13
CA PRO A 1 5.88 32.48 -17.96
C PRO A 1 6.81 32.61 -16.74
N ALA A 2 7.07 33.86 -16.32
CA ALA A 2 7.78 34.13 -15.09
C ALA A 2 6.94 33.68 -13.88
N GLY A 3 7.53 32.91 -12.97
CA GLY A 3 7.03 32.79 -11.60
C GLY A 3 6.24 31.53 -11.20
N ALA A 4 6.34 30.39 -11.90
CA ALA A 4 5.81 29.14 -11.35
C ALA A 4 6.77 28.60 -10.26
N THR A 5 6.54 28.95 -9.00
CA THR A 5 7.14 28.22 -7.88
C THR A 5 6.54 26.81 -7.85
N THR A 6 7.27 25.84 -8.38
CA THR A 6 6.93 24.42 -8.35
C THR A 6 7.22 23.85 -6.96
N GLY A 7 6.37 24.17 -5.99
CA GLY A 7 6.38 23.54 -4.68
C GLY A 7 5.51 22.29 -4.70
N LEU A 8 6.11 21.11 -4.50
CA LEU A 8 5.37 19.88 -4.25
C LEU A 8 5.14 19.73 -2.75
N ARG A 9 3.89 19.49 -2.35
CA ARG A 9 3.53 19.14 -0.98
C ARG A 9 3.41 17.63 -0.85
N ILE A 10 4.31 17.05 -0.07
CA ILE A 10 4.40 15.60 0.10
C ILE A 10 3.97 15.25 1.52
N LEU A 11 2.98 14.38 1.64
CA LEU A 11 2.61 13.73 2.88
C LEU A 11 3.36 12.40 2.98
N VAL A 12 4.27 12.30 3.95
CA VAL A 12 5.01 11.07 4.22
C VAL A 12 4.32 10.32 5.34
N CYS A 13 3.84 9.13 5.02
CA CYS A 13 3.16 8.24 5.94
C CYS A 13 4.19 7.35 6.66
N GLN A 14 4.17 7.33 7.99
CA GLN A 14 5.02 6.45 8.78
C GLN A 14 4.21 5.78 9.89
N THR A 15 4.17 4.45 9.89
CA THR A 15 3.63 3.66 11.00
C THR A 15 4.47 2.43 11.24
N ALA A 16 4.31 1.84 12.43
CA ALA A 16 4.66 0.44 12.65
C ALA A 16 3.44 -0.42 12.28
N ALA A 17 3.53 -1.14 11.17
CA ALA A 17 2.54 -2.13 10.77
C ALA A 17 2.67 -3.38 11.67
N VAL A 18 2.09 -3.28 12.86
CA VAL A 18 2.16 -4.30 13.92
C VAL A 18 0.93 -5.20 13.97
N ARG A 19 -0.12 -4.90 13.19
CA ARG A 19 -1.36 -5.66 13.24
C ARG A 19 -1.32 -6.86 12.30
N PRO A 20 -1.93 -8.00 12.71
CA PRO A 20 -1.81 -9.26 12.01
C PRO A 20 -2.53 -9.28 10.66
N THR A 21 -3.54 -8.45 10.45
CA THR A 21 -4.33 -8.45 9.21
C THR A 21 -4.21 -7.14 8.43
N VAL A 22 -4.33 -7.25 7.11
CA VAL A 22 -4.37 -6.09 6.19
C VAL A 22 -5.51 -5.15 6.53
N GLY A 23 -6.70 -5.69 6.77
CA GLY A 23 -7.90 -4.89 7.10
C GLY A 23 -7.71 -4.01 8.34
N GLU A 24 -7.13 -4.54 9.41
CA GLU A 24 -6.89 -3.73 10.61
C GLU A 24 -5.85 -2.62 10.38
N ASN A 25 -4.83 -2.87 9.55
CA ASN A 25 -3.87 -1.83 9.17
C ASN A 25 -4.53 -0.78 8.27
N VAL A 26 -5.42 -1.16 7.36
CA VAL A 26 -6.23 -0.23 6.53
C VAL A 26 -7.09 0.67 7.43
N GLU A 27 -7.81 0.10 8.40
CA GLU A 27 -8.60 0.90 9.35
C GLU A 27 -7.76 1.90 10.14
N ARG A 28 -6.57 1.46 10.59
CA ARG A 28 -5.63 2.35 11.28
C ARG A 28 -5.22 3.53 10.38
N TRP A 29 -4.88 3.28 9.13
CA TRP A 29 -4.51 4.33 8.19
C TRP A 29 -5.67 5.27 7.89
N ARG A 30 -6.90 4.74 7.77
CA ARG A 30 -8.10 5.55 7.59
C ARG A 30 -8.26 6.57 8.70
N LEU A 31 -8.13 6.15 9.96
CA LEU A 31 -8.22 7.05 11.11
C LEU A 31 -7.09 8.10 11.14
N ILE A 32 -5.84 7.71 10.85
CA ILE A 32 -4.70 8.64 10.83
C ILE A 32 -4.88 9.72 9.75
N LEU A 33 -5.41 9.33 8.59
CA LEU A 33 -5.50 10.18 7.41
C LEU A 33 -6.85 10.90 7.26
N GLU A 34 -7.77 10.71 8.21
CA GLU A 34 -9.08 11.37 8.21
C GLU A 34 -8.97 12.89 8.34
N GLN A 35 -7.96 13.37 9.07
CA GLN A 35 -7.74 14.79 9.33
C GLN A 35 -7.29 15.59 8.09
N TYR A 36 -6.81 14.94 7.03
CA TYR A 36 -6.35 15.61 5.82
C TYR A 36 -7.49 15.75 4.81
N CYS A 37 -7.52 16.83 4.03
CA CYS A 37 -8.53 17.08 3.01
C CYS A 37 -7.94 17.74 1.75
N GLU A 38 -8.78 18.03 0.75
CA GLU A 38 -8.34 18.64 -0.51
C GLU A 38 -7.68 20.02 -0.27
N GLU A 39 -8.16 20.77 0.73
CA GLU A 39 -7.67 22.10 1.08
C GLU A 39 -6.21 22.11 1.57
N ASP A 40 -5.68 20.98 2.04
CA ASP A 40 -4.26 20.83 2.39
C ASP A 40 -3.34 20.89 1.16
N ARG A 41 -3.91 20.66 -0.04
CA ARG A 41 -3.22 20.65 -1.33
C ARG A 41 -2.02 19.70 -1.35
N VAL A 42 -2.19 18.50 -0.82
CA VAL A 42 -1.18 17.44 -0.90
C VAL A 42 -1.10 16.98 -2.35
N ASP A 43 0.09 16.98 -2.95
CA ASP A 43 0.30 16.50 -4.32
C ASP A 43 0.63 15.01 -4.33
N ILE A 44 1.37 14.53 -3.32
CA ILE A 44 1.84 13.14 -3.21
C ILE A 44 1.66 12.64 -1.77
N VAL A 45 1.07 11.45 -1.62
CA VAL A 45 1.08 10.67 -0.39
C VAL A 45 1.99 9.47 -0.57
N GLN A 46 3.04 9.37 0.23
CA GLN A 46 4.03 8.29 0.17
C GLN A 46 3.90 7.38 1.38
N PHE A 47 3.58 6.11 1.15
CA PHE A 47 3.55 5.08 2.18
C PHE A 47 4.87 4.28 2.24
N PRO A 48 5.15 3.58 3.35
CA PRO A 48 6.26 2.64 3.47
C PRO A 48 6.12 1.41 2.54
N GLU A 49 7.19 0.63 2.41
CA GLU A 49 7.23 -0.61 1.60
C GLU A 49 6.21 -1.66 2.02
N SER A 50 5.96 -1.80 3.33
CA SER A 50 4.98 -2.74 3.91
C SER A 50 3.98 -1.98 4.77
N ALA A 51 3.23 -1.06 4.15
CA ALA A 51 2.36 -0.16 4.90
C ALA A 51 1.18 -0.88 5.59
N PHE A 52 0.72 -1.99 5.01
CA PHE A 52 -0.50 -2.69 5.43
C PHE A 52 -0.24 -4.11 5.94
N SER A 53 1.01 -4.51 6.05
CA SER A 53 1.42 -5.83 6.51
C SER A 53 2.70 -5.72 7.32
N ARG A 54 3.03 -6.77 8.08
CA ARG A 54 4.36 -6.86 8.69
C ARG A 54 5.42 -6.98 7.60
N TYR A 55 6.64 -6.52 7.89
CA TYR A 55 7.76 -6.64 6.95
C TYR A 55 8.32 -8.06 6.87
N PHE A 56 8.44 -8.74 8.01
CA PHE A 56 9.05 -10.06 8.10
C PHE A 56 8.00 -11.15 8.24
N PHE A 57 8.05 -12.12 7.32
CA PHE A 57 7.23 -13.33 7.36
C PHE A 57 8.14 -14.54 7.57
N ARG A 58 7.67 -15.50 8.36
CA ARG A 58 8.43 -16.73 8.63
C ARG A 58 8.52 -17.63 7.39
N ASP A 59 7.41 -17.76 6.67
CA ASP A 59 7.25 -18.61 5.50
C ASP A 59 6.09 -18.10 4.64
N PHE A 60 5.85 -18.75 3.49
CA PHE A 60 4.78 -18.37 2.58
C PHE A 60 3.39 -18.50 3.22
N ALA A 61 3.17 -19.49 4.09
CA ALA A 61 1.87 -19.66 4.75
C ALA A 61 1.57 -18.50 5.73
N ASP A 62 2.60 -17.96 6.39
CA ASP A 62 2.51 -16.75 7.22
C ASP A 62 2.29 -15.48 6.36
N ALA A 63 2.86 -15.42 5.15
CA ALA A 63 2.70 -14.29 4.23
C ALA A 63 1.36 -14.28 3.48
N LYS A 64 0.82 -15.46 3.17
CA LYS A 64 -0.36 -15.66 2.32
C LYS A 64 -1.57 -14.79 2.70
N PRO A 65 -1.93 -14.61 3.99
CA PRO A 65 -3.07 -13.77 4.38
C PRO A 65 -2.87 -12.28 4.10
N SER A 66 -1.63 -11.84 3.84
CA SER A 66 -1.29 -10.45 3.53
C SER A 66 -1.20 -10.17 2.03
N LEU A 67 -1.32 -11.19 1.17
CA LEU A 67 -1.25 -11.03 -0.28
C LEU A 67 -2.53 -10.39 -0.82
N GLU A 68 -2.37 -9.27 -1.50
CA GLU A 68 -3.43 -8.51 -2.19
C GLU A 68 -3.43 -8.86 -3.68
N VAL A 69 -4.61 -8.89 -4.29
CA VAL A 69 -4.72 -8.97 -5.75
C VAL A 69 -4.47 -7.57 -6.32
N ASP A 70 -3.78 -7.49 -7.46
CA ASP A 70 -3.46 -6.22 -8.08
C ASP A 70 -4.63 -5.60 -8.87
N GLY A 71 -4.56 -4.27 -9.02
CA GLY A 71 -5.28 -3.52 -10.02
C GLY A 71 -6.81 -3.61 -9.96
N ALA A 72 -7.44 -3.72 -11.14
CA ALA A 72 -8.89 -3.60 -11.32
C ALA A 72 -9.71 -4.75 -10.73
N ALA A 73 -9.06 -5.84 -10.29
CA ALA A 73 -9.73 -6.91 -9.56
C ALA A 73 -10.13 -6.47 -8.13
N GLY A 74 -9.56 -5.36 -7.64
CA GLY A 74 -9.88 -4.78 -6.34
C GLY A 74 -9.17 -5.48 -5.18
N GLY A 75 -9.27 -4.88 -4.00
CA GLY A 75 -8.62 -5.32 -2.78
C GLY A 75 -8.66 -4.21 -1.72
N PRO A 76 -8.69 -4.53 -0.42
CA PRO A 76 -8.89 -3.52 0.62
C PRO A 76 -7.82 -2.42 0.60
N VAL A 77 -6.57 -2.73 0.27
CA VAL A 77 -5.52 -1.73 0.09
C VAL A 77 -5.76 -0.86 -1.15
N PHE A 78 -6.04 -1.46 -2.30
CA PHE A 78 -6.27 -0.71 -3.54
C PHE A 78 -7.49 0.22 -3.43
N ASP A 79 -8.59 -0.27 -2.86
CA ASP A 79 -9.82 0.50 -2.66
C ASP A 79 -9.58 1.69 -1.72
N PHE A 80 -8.88 1.45 -0.62
CA PHE A 80 -8.51 2.49 0.34
C PHE A 80 -7.62 3.56 -0.32
N LEU A 81 -6.53 3.17 -0.97
CA LEU A 81 -5.59 4.11 -1.60
C LEU A 81 -6.25 4.88 -2.76
N SER A 82 -7.13 4.22 -3.53
CA SER A 82 -7.90 4.86 -4.59
C SER A 82 -8.88 5.89 -4.04
N ALA A 83 -9.56 5.60 -2.94
CA ALA A 83 -10.44 6.54 -2.27
C ALA A 83 -9.66 7.73 -1.69
N LEU A 84 -8.49 7.48 -1.09
CA LEU A 84 -7.60 8.52 -0.57
C LEU A 84 -7.10 9.45 -1.68
N ALA A 85 -6.61 8.89 -2.80
CA ALA A 85 -6.14 9.65 -3.96
C ALA A 85 -7.23 10.59 -4.50
N LYS A 86 -8.46 10.08 -4.66
CA LYS A 86 -9.62 10.86 -5.12
C LYS A 86 -9.99 11.96 -4.13
N ARG A 87 -9.98 11.66 -2.83
CA ARG A 87 -10.37 12.59 -1.76
C ARG A 87 -9.39 13.75 -1.60
N LEU A 88 -8.09 13.49 -1.75
CA LEU A 88 -7.04 14.51 -1.62
C LEU A 88 -6.65 15.15 -2.97
N ARG A 89 -7.16 14.62 -4.09
CA ARG A 89 -6.70 14.95 -5.45
C ARG A 89 -5.18 14.81 -5.61
N ALA A 90 -4.62 13.77 -5.00
CA ALA A 90 -3.19 13.53 -4.89
C ALA A 90 -2.79 12.22 -5.58
N TYR A 91 -1.53 12.11 -5.96
CA TYR A 91 -0.92 10.82 -6.25
C TYR A 91 -0.67 10.05 -4.95
N VAL A 92 -0.90 8.74 -4.98
CA VAL A 92 -0.66 7.87 -3.82
C VAL A 92 0.28 6.76 -4.23
N VAL A 93 1.39 6.62 -3.51
CA VAL A 93 2.43 5.62 -3.74
C VAL A 93 2.53 4.72 -2.52
N CYS A 94 2.46 3.41 -2.71
CA CYS A 94 2.49 2.44 -1.64
C CYS A 94 3.17 1.14 -2.05
N GLY A 95 3.99 0.58 -1.17
CA GLY A 95 4.39 -0.81 -1.26
C GLY A 95 3.36 -1.72 -0.57
N PHE A 96 3.05 -2.85 -1.19
CA PHE A 96 2.16 -3.85 -0.66
C PHE A 96 2.57 -5.24 -1.15
N MET A 97 2.13 -6.28 -0.44
CA MET A 97 2.41 -7.65 -0.82
C MET A 97 1.46 -8.08 -1.93
N GLN A 98 1.97 -8.22 -3.16
CA GLN A 98 1.18 -8.55 -4.34
C GLN A 98 1.10 -10.05 -4.56
N ARG A 99 -0.11 -10.55 -4.86
CA ARG A 99 -0.31 -11.86 -5.47
C ARG A 99 -0.15 -11.74 -6.98
N MET A 100 0.82 -12.44 -7.56
CA MET A 100 0.96 -12.50 -9.02
C MET A 100 -0.19 -13.30 -9.64
N ASN A 101 -0.92 -12.66 -10.56
CA ASN A 101 -1.97 -13.33 -11.32
C ASN A 101 -1.37 -14.41 -12.23
N GLY A 102 -2.04 -15.56 -12.30
CA GLY A 102 -1.64 -16.65 -13.20
C GLY A 102 -0.44 -17.48 -12.73
N VAL A 103 0.09 -17.23 -11.53
CA VAL A 103 1.11 -18.09 -10.89
C VAL A 103 0.41 -19.06 -9.93
N PRO A 104 0.46 -20.38 -10.18
CA PRO A 104 -0.02 -21.40 -9.26
C PRO A 104 0.61 -21.26 -7.88
N GLU A 105 -0.14 -21.59 -6.83
CA GLU A 105 0.35 -21.46 -5.45
C GLU A 105 1.55 -22.37 -5.17
N GLU A 106 1.61 -23.54 -5.81
CA GLU A 106 2.77 -24.44 -5.74
C GLU A 106 4.09 -23.81 -6.21
N ASP A 107 4.03 -22.86 -7.14
CA ASP A 107 5.20 -22.17 -7.71
C ASP A 107 5.67 -20.98 -6.85
N LEU A 108 4.87 -20.59 -5.85
CA LEU A 108 5.21 -19.50 -4.92
C LEU A 108 6.01 -19.99 -3.69
N ASN A 109 6.23 -21.30 -3.57
CA ASN A 109 7.01 -21.88 -2.49
C ASN A 109 8.52 -21.85 -2.82
N PRO A 110 9.35 -21.12 -2.04
CA PRO A 110 10.78 -20.93 -2.34
C PRO A 110 11.62 -22.23 -2.31
N THR A 111 11.09 -23.37 -1.88
CA THR A 111 11.79 -24.67 -2.09
C THR A 111 11.92 -25.06 -3.56
N HIS A 112 11.22 -24.37 -4.47
CA HIS A 112 11.36 -24.51 -5.92
C HIS A 112 12.11 -23.32 -6.58
N CYS A 113 12.95 -22.59 -5.83
CA CYS A 113 13.95 -21.72 -6.44
C CYS A 113 14.92 -22.59 -7.26
N HIS A 114 14.62 -22.77 -8.55
CA HIS A 114 15.55 -23.32 -9.51
C HIS A 114 16.79 -22.41 -9.51
N ASN A 115 17.93 -22.95 -9.07
CA ASN A 115 19.23 -22.35 -9.32
C ASN A 115 19.34 -22.09 -10.83
N SER A 116 19.30 -20.83 -11.23
CA SER A 116 19.58 -20.37 -12.60
C SER A 116 20.29 -19.02 -12.51
#